data_AF-A0A7C3IWN6-F1
#
_entry.id   AF-A0A7C3IWN6-F1
#
_cell.length_a   1.000
_cell.length_b   1.000
_cell.length_c   1.000
_cell.angle_alpha   90.00
_cell.angle_beta   90.00
_cell.angle_gamma   90.00
#
_symmetry.space_group_name_H-M   'P 1'
#
loop_
_entity.id
_entity.type
_entity.pdbx_description
1 polymer ?
#
loop_
_entity_poly.entity_id
_entity_poly.type
_entity_poly.pdbx_seq_one_letter_code
_entity_poly.pdbx_strand_id
1 'polypeptide(L)'
;MEQLVLTAKQLSVIKKSLIDGISIASGARGGATYYHSKEEQDVAIKNAISSLYSTSKELPLILANQNGVTGKFIQEAILNEFKNTANGGACYIVNPIDWIDNGISDKALLGALYNLDKNLGISYVLRLFILLRKNKINNERARKIVLGYILGNPNLEFYSVKYRKKIRNILKHVYGEKKTSILLSIAEKYIRSGGVYSNEKEVKISNTFLKKYSPILNSEKLYKIFLFIFGKGDKSFYSKSEFPIISEFYVATQDITSVTKVPEEVLVGLVSNKKHPQYAGMWSTKLLRKSTLALIRKNNEVTSVNQQVRQTKKNEKLGVVKEVNLEAATDFMALYKTGYENGFDAKLINAIDKLAESNKITGFAYNNIGIIVDRSNSMFGNKVESKNTPRAIADFTVKVLEKSSKTQVVVNTEGEATDIATAFVSLLKNESEQNKYDAIFIITDGYENQYEGLAGEVIETYINETQRSLPIFQISPIVGAEMNANVRPIANTNVALLAVSNPASIATQMSAKMLEVDTKQWLLNQVKLIEANNVSRIRKNYVKA
;
A
#
# COMPACT_ATOMS: atom_id res chain seq x y z
N MET A 1 -21.46 -20.30 1.30
CA MET A 1 -21.87 -20.60 2.68
C MET A 1 -23.20 -19.93 3.01
N GLU A 2 -24.14 -20.62 3.65
CA GLU A 2 -25.47 -20.05 3.95
C GLU A 2 -25.58 -19.25 5.25
N GLN A 3 -24.77 -19.45 6.32
CA GLN A 3 -24.89 -18.62 7.55
C GLN A 3 -23.57 -18.46 8.32
N LEU A 4 -23.28 -17.22 8.79
CA LEU A 4 -22.23 -16.95 9.80
C LEU A 4 -22.56 -17.63 11.13
N VAL A 5 -21.55 -18.08 11.88
CA VAL A 5 -21.71 -18.83 13.15
C VAL A 5 -21.76 -17.89 14.36
N LEU A 6 -22.44 -16.74 14.25
CA LEU A 6 -22.40 -15.66 15.25
C LEU A 6 -23.73 -15.48 15.99
N THR A 7 -23.65 -15.44 17.32
CA THR A 7 -24.73 -15.02 18.22
C THR A 7 -24.82 -13.49 18.31
N ALA A 8 -25.97 -12.96 18.74
CA ALA A 8 -26.16 -11.51 18.93
C ALA A 8 -25.14 -10.89 19.90
N LYS A 9 -24.78 -11.60 20.98
CA LYS A 9 -23.75 -11.15 21.94
C LYS A 9 -22.36 -11.11 21.30
N GLN A 10 -22.03 -12.07 20.44
CA GLN A 10 -20.76 -12.05 19.71
C GLN A 10 -20.72 -10.89 18.70
N LEU A 11 -21.84 -10.59 18.05
CA LEU A 11 -21.93 -9.47 17.09
C LEU A 11 -21.64 -8.11 17.73
N SER A 12 -22.09 -7.84 18.96
CA SER A 12 -21.80 -6.57 19.63
C SER A 12 -20.31 -6.40 19.98
N VAL A 13 -19.65 -7.47 20.43
CA VAL A 13 -18.20 -7.49 20.70
C VAL A 13 -17.42 -7.31 19.40
N ILE A 14 -17.78 -8.05 18.34
CA ILE A 14 -17.15 -7.93 17.02
C ILE A 14 -17.31 -6.53 16.44
N LYS A 15 -18.50 -5.93 16.56
CA LYS A 15 -18.79 -4.56 16.08
C LYS A 15 -17.81 -3.56 16.66
N LYS A 16 -17.62 -3.55 17.98
CA LYS A 16 -16.68 -2.64 18.64
C LYS A 16 -15.24 -2.87 18.17
N SER A 17 -14.77 -4.12 18.20
CA SER A 17 -13.42 -4.47 17.74
C SER A 17 -13.18 -4.10 16.27
N LEU A 18 -14.18 -4.24 15.40
CA LEU A 18 -14.09 -3.86 13.99
C LEU A 18 -13.98 -2.35 13.79
N ILE A 19 -14.78 -1.54 14.48
CA ILE A 19 -14.74 -0.08 14.37
C ILE A 19 -13.35 0.45 14.78
N ASP A 20 -12.86 0.00 15.93
CA ASP A 20 -11.52 0.34 16.44
C ASP A 20 -10.43 -0.14 15.45
N GLY A 21 -10.58 -1.36 14.95
CA GLY A 21 -9.66 -1.98 14.00
C GLY A 21 -9.59 -1.24 12.65
N ILE A 22 -10.73 -0.84 12.09
CA ILE A 22 -10.82 -0.13 10.80
C ILE A 22 -10.17 1.25 10.92
N SER A 23 -10.40 1.95 12.03
CA SER A 23 -9.77 3.24 12.34
C SER A 23 -8.25 3.13 12.30
N ILE A 24 -7.67 2.20 13.04
CA ILE A 24 -6.22 1.99 13.02
C ILE A 24 -5.71 1.50 11.66
N ALA A 25 -6.47 0.62 11.00
CA ALA A 25 -6.11 0.04 9.70
C ALA A 25 -6.04 1.07 8.56
N SER A 26 -6.91 2.08 8.53
CA SER A 26 -6.90 3.14 7.51
C SER A 26 -5.90 4.26 7.80
N GLY A 27 -5.54 4.47 9.07
CA GLY A 27 -4.77 5.64 9.49
C GLY A 27 -3.31 5.45 9.81
N ALA A 28 -2.96 4.36 10.47
CA ALA A 28 -1.66 4.21 11.08
C ALA A 28 -0.61 3.81 10.01
N ARG A 29 0.25 4.76 9.64
CA ARG A 29 1.22 4.59 8.53
C ARG A 29 2.49 3.83 8.93
N GLY A 30 2.78 3.70 10.23
CA GLY A 30 3.97 3.02 10.75
C GLY A 30 5.26 3.83 10.62
N GLY A 31 5.16 5.15 10.55
CA GLY A 31 6.27 6.10 10.47
C GLY A 31 5.91 7.36 11.25
N ALA A 32 6.90 8.03 11.86
CA ALA A 32 6.66 9.17 12.74
C ALA A 32 5.79 10.26 12.09
N THR A 33 4.94 10.85 12.91
CA THR A 33 4.02 11.92 12.58
C THR A 33 4.33 13.13 13.44
N TYR A 34 3.68 14.27 13.18
CA TYR A 34 3.86 15.47 13.99
C TYR A 34 3.44 15.22 15.43
N TYR A 35 2.41 14.39 15.59
CA TYR A 35 1.83 14.03 16.87
C TYR A 35 2.45 12.77 17.51
N HIS A 36 3.05 11.85 16.72
CA HIS A 36 3.53 10.56 17.25
C HIS A 36 4.91 10.15 16.77
N SER A 37 5.64 9.49 17.67
CA SER A 37 6.78 8.68 17.30
C SER A 37 6.37 7.49 16.45
N LYS A 38 7.36 6.91 15.76
CA LYS A 38 7.15 5.68 14.99
C LYS A 38 6.82 4.50 15.91
N GLU A 39 7.42 4.48 17.09
CA GLU A 39 7.27 3.45 18.10
C GLU A 39 5.83 3.39 18.63
N GLU A 40 5.22 4.54 18.93
CA GLU A 40 3.81 4.63 19.35
C GLU A 40 2.86 4.09 18.28
N GLN A 41 3.09 4.43 17.01
CA GLN A 41 2.29 3.88 15.90
C GLN A 41 2.42 2.37 15.78
N ASP A 42 3.65 1.85 15.91
CA ASP A 42 3.89 0.42 15.85
C ASP A 42 3.23 -0.32 17.03
N VAL A 43 3.15 0.30 18.21
CA VAL A 43 2.45 -0.24 19.39
C VAL A 43 0.94 -0.25 19.15
N ALA A 44 0.36 0.85 18.67
CA ALA A 44 -1.08 0.93 18.41
C ALA A 44 -1.55 -0.09 17.37
N ILE A 45 -0.82 -0.25 16.27
CA ILE A 45 -1.12 -1.27 15.24
C ILE A 45 -1.09 -2.67 15.84
N LYS A 46 -0.08 -2.99 16.65
CA LYS A 46 0.02 -4.30 17.31
C LYS A 46 -1.13 -4.52 18.29
N ASN A 47 -1.46 -3.53 19.11
CA ASN A 47 -2.56 -3.62 20.07
C ASN A 47 -3.91 -3.83 19.36
N ALA A 48 -4.17 -3.10 18.28
CA ALA A 48 -5.37 -3.27 17.46
C ALA A 48 -5.45 -4.69 16.88
N ILE A 49 -4.35 -5.19 16.30
CA ILE A 49 -4.30 -6.55 15.75
C ILE A 49 -4.48 -7.61 16.84
N SER A 50 -3.85 -7.44 18.01
CA SER A 50 -4.03 -8.34 19.15
C SER A 50 -5.47 -8.34 19.65
N SER A 51 -6.14 -7.19 19.70
CA SER A 51 -7.57 -7.08 20.05
C SER A 51 -8.49 -7.76 19.03
N LEU A 52 -8.20 -7.59 17.74
CA LEU A 52 -8.94 -8.27 16.68
C LEU A 52 -8.75 -9.80 16.80
N TYR A 53 -7.52 -10.27 16.97
CA TYR A 53 -7.23 -11.70 17.14
C TYR A 53 -7.81 -12.30 18.42
N SER A 54 -7.92 -11.54 19.51
CA SER A 54 -8.58 -12.02 20.74
C SER A 54 -10.08 -12.17 20.54
N THR A 55 -10.67 -11.34 19.66
CA THR A 55 -12.09 -11.41 19.31
C THR A 55 -12.35 -12.57 18.33
N SER A 56 -11.72 -12.57 17.16
CA SER A 56 -11.84 -13.60 16.13
C SER A 56 -10.56 -13.67 15.30
N LYS A 57 -10.18 -14.89 14.92
CA LYS A 57 -8.97 -15.15 14.13
C LYS A 57 -9.03 -14.55 12.72
N GLU A 58 -10.23 -14.45 12.17
CA GLU A 58 -10.50 -14.05 10.79
C GLU A 58 -10.44 -12.53 10.61
N LEU A 59 -10.80 -11.76 11.66
CA LEU A 59 -10.95 -10.31 11.60
C LEU A 59 -9.72 -9.55 11.07
N PRO A 60 -8.48 -9.80 11.53
CA PRO A 60 -7.31 -9.07 11.04
C PRO A 60 -7.10 -9.23 9.54
N LEU A 61 -7.33 -10.44 9.00
CA LEU A 61 -7.20 -10.70 7.57
C LEU A 61 -8.38 -10.16 6.77
N ILE A 62 -9.60 -10.21 7.31
CA ILE A 62 -10.78 -9.55 6.69
C ILE A 62 -10.50 -8.06 6.52
N LEU A 63 -9.96 -7.41 7.55
CA LEU A 63 -9.56 -6.00 7.47
C LEU A 63 -8.41 -5.79 6.50
N ALA A 64 -7.36 -6.61 6.52
CA ALA A 64 -6.23 -6.48 5.59
C ALA A 64 -6.60 -6.62 4.09
N ASN A 65 -7.77 -7.20 3.78
CA ASN A 65 -8.30 -7.30 2.42
C ASN A 65 -9.09 -6.06 1.97
N GLN A 66 -9.39 -5.12 2.88
CA GLN A 66 -10.09 -3.88 2.53
C GLN A 66 -9.20 -2.93 1.72
N ASN A 67 -9.84 -2.12 0.88
CA ASN A 67 -9.15 -1.06 0.16
C ASN A 67 -8.72 0.07 1.12
N GLY A 68 -7.62 0.75 0.79
CA GLY A 68 -7.14 1.89 1.58
C GLY A 68 -6.47 1.55 2.92
N VAL A 69 -6.39 0.27 3.30
CA VAL A 69 -5.66 -0.17 4.50
C VAL A 69 -4.16 0.09 4.36
N THR A 70 -3.53 0.53 5.45
CA THR A 70 -2.10 0.84 5.44
C THR A 70 -1.24 -0.42 5.30
N GLY A 71 -0.11 -0.27 4.63
CA GLY A 71 0.81 -1.40 4.41
C GLY A 71 1.37 -1.97 5.71
N LYS A 72 1.52 -1.14 6.75
CA LYS A 72 2.03 -1.61 8.04
C LYS A 72 1.00 -2.49 8.75
N PHE A 73 -0.28 -2.11 8.72
CA PHE A 73 -1.36 -2.95 9.25
C PHE A 73 -1.41 -4.30 8.51
N ILE A 74 -1.40 -4.29 7.18
CA ILE A 74 -1.38 -5.52 6.37
C ILE A 74 -0.18 -6.40 6.72
N GLN A 75 1.01 -5.81 6.84
CA GLN A 75 2.23 -6.54 7.20
C GLN A 75 2.11 -7.21 8.57
N GLU A 76 1.61 -6.49 9.58
CA GLU A 76 1.48 -7.02 10.93
C GLU A 76 0.35 -8.07 11.01
N ALA A 77 -0.75 -7.90 10.29
CA ALA A 77 -1.82 -8.89 10.20
C ALA A 77 -1.31 -10.21 9.59
N ILE A 78 -0.62 -10.15 8.45
CA ILE A 78 -0.03 -11.34 7.81
C ILE A 78 1.08 -11.95 8.68
N LEU A 79 1.89 -11.12 9.34
CA LEU A 79 2.94 -11.60 10.24
C LEU A 79 2.35 -12.42 11.39
N ASN A 80 1.27 -11.94 12.02
CA ASN A 80 0.59 -12.65 13.09
C ASN A 80 -0.12 -13.90 12.58
N GLU A 81 -0.70 -13.87 11.38
CA GLU A 81 -1.29 -15.08 10.77
C GLU A 81 -0.26 -16.20 10.62
N PHE A 82 0.96 -15.87 10.22
CA PHE A 82 2.03 -16.86 10.14
C PHE A 82 2.61 -17.27 11.50
N LYS A 83 2.48 -16.46 12.55
CA LYS A 83 2.88 -16.82 13.92
C LYS A 83 1.85 -17.75 14.58
N ASN A 84 0.57 -17.41 14.47
CA ASN A 84 -0.53 -17.99 15.22
C ASN A 84 -1.45 -18.81 14.31
N THR A 85 -0.87 -19.71 13.50
CA THR A 85 -1.61 -20.43 12.44
C THR A 85 -2.78 -21.28 12.95
N ALA A 86 -2.81 -21.67 14.23
CA ALA A 86 -3.86 -22.53 14.80
C ALA A 86 -4.79 -21.80 15.78
N ASN A 87 -4.30 -20.85 16.58
CA ASN A 87 -5.02 -20.35 17.76
C ASN A 87 -5.48 -18.89 17.59
N GLY A 88 -6.69 -18.56 18.04
CA GLY A 88 -7.18 -17.18 18.15
C GLY A 88 -8.71 -17.09 18.23
N GLY A 89 -9.19 -16.08 18.94
CA GLY A 89 -10.60 -15.69 18.98
C GLY A 89 -11.45 -16.33 20.08
N ALA A 90 -12.27 -15.52 20.75
CA ALA A 90 -13.40 -15.98 21.56
C ALA A 90 -14.59 -16.46 20.71
N CYS A 91 -14.58 -16.16 19.41
CA CYS A 91 -15.61 -16.57 18.46
C CYS A 91 -15.02 -16.83 17.07
N TYR A 92 -15.77 -17.58 16.26
CA TYR A 92 -15.47 -17.87 14.86
C TYR A 92 -16.52 -17.19 13.98
N ILE A 93 -16.07 -16.37 13.03
CA ILE A 93 -16.95 -15.71 12.05
C ILE A 93 -17.32 -16.72 10.97
N VAL A 94 -16.33 -17.50 10.55
CA VAL A 94 -16.43 -18.57 9.56
C VAL A 94 -16.20 -19.89 10.29
N ASN A 95 -16.88 -20.96 9.90
CA ASN A 95 -16.61 -22.27 10.46
C ASN A 95 -15.09 -22.58 10.35
N PRO A 96 -14.40 -23.03 11.43
CA PRO A 96 -12.96 -23.33 11.38
C PRO A 96 -12.56 -24.26 10.22
N ILE A 97 -13.42 -25.22 9.86
CA ILE A 97 -13.22 -26.13 8.73
C ILE A 97 -13.21 -25.32 7.41
N ASP A 98 -14.18 -24.43 7.21
CA ASP A 98 -14.23 -23.58 6.02
C ASP A 98 -13.03 -22.61 5.95
N TRP A 99 -12.62 -22.07 7.10
CA TRP A 99 -11.49 -21.13 7.16
C TRP A 99 -10.15 -21.80 6.84
N ILE A 100 -9.90 -22.99 7.40
CA ILE A 100 -8.61 -23.70 7.29
C ILE A 100 -8.60 -24.66 6.11
N ASP A 101 -9.56 -25.60 6.08
CA ASP A 101 -9.54 -26.74 5.15
C ASP A 101 -10.04 -26.36 3.76
N ASN A 102 -11.07 -25.51 3.68
CA ASN A 102 -11.56 -24.98 2.39
C ASN A 102 -10.71 -23.80 1.87
N GLY A 103 -9.65 -23.44 2.59
CA GLY A 103 -8.60 -22.53 2.10
C GLY A 103 -8.97 -21.06 2.04
N ILE A 104 -10.07 -20.63 2.69
CA ILE A 104 -10.49 -19.22 2.74
C ILE A 104 -9.40 -18.35 3.39
N SER A 105 -8.77 -18.84 4.46
CA SER A 105 -7.65 -18.15 5.10
C SER A 105 -6.49 -17.88 4.14
N ASP A 106 -6.21 -18.80 3.21
CA ASP A 106 -5.17 -18.62 2.21
C ASP A 106 -5.59 -17.65 1.11
N LYS A 107 -6.86 -17.66 0.70
CA LYS A 107 -7.40 -16.63 -0.20
C LYS A 107 -7.30 -15.25 0.43
N ALA A 108 -7.65 -15.12 1.71
CA ALA A 108 -7.54 -13.87 2.46
C ALA A 108 -6.08 -13.40 2.57
N LEU A 109 -5.16 -14.30 2.91
CA LEU A 109 -3.74 -13.97 3.01
C LEU A 109 -3.16 -13.53 1.65
N LEU A 110 -3.49 -14.25 0.59
CA LEU A 110 -3.03 -13.91 -0.76
C LEU A 110 -3.66 -12.62 -1.28
N GLY A 111 -4.94 -12.35 -0.96
CA GLY A 111 -5.61 -11.08 -1.26
C GLY A 111 -4.96 -9.90 -0.52
N ALA A 112 -4.65 -10.05 0.76
CA ALA A 112 -3.91 -9.05 1.53
C ALA A 112 -2.50 -8.80 0.98
N LEU A 113 -1.77 -9.86 0.59
CA LEU A 113 -0.47 -9.73 -0.10
C LEU A 113 -0.59 -9.02 -1.46
N TYR A 114 -1.65 -9.31 -2.21
CA TYR A 114 -1.94 -8.65 -3.47
C TYR A 114 -2.21 -7.15 -3.26
N ASN A 115 -3.02 -6.78 -2.26
CA ASN A 115 -3.27 -5.38 -1.91
C ASN A 115 -1.97 -4.67 -1.48
N LEU A 116 -1.11 -5.34 -0.71
CA LEU A 116 0.20 -4.81 -0.31
C LEU A 116 1.10 -4.52 -1.52
N ASP A 117 1.09 -5.37 -2.54
CA ASP A 117 1.85 -5.19 -3.78
C ASP A 117 1.22 -4.15 -4.70
N LYS A 118 -0.08 -4.25 -4.97
CA LYS A 118 -0.81 -3.37 -5.89
C LYS A 118 -0.78 -1.93 -5.41
N ASN A 119 -1.04 -1.71 -4.12
CA ASN A 119 -1.21 -0.36 -3.58
C ASN A 119 0.12 0.29 -3.19
N LEU A 120 1.12 -0.50 -2.76
CA LEU A 120 2.36 0.02 -2.15
C LEU A 120 3.64 -0.51 -2.82
N GLY A 121 3.53 -1.51 -3.69
CA GLY A 121 4.62 -2.11 -4.44
C GLY A 121 5.33 -3.26 -3.71
N ILE A 122 5.95 -4.14 -4.51
CA ILE A 122 6.77 -5.30 -4.08
C ILE A 122 7.75 -5.00 -2.92
N SER A 123 8.23 -3.76 -2.79
CA SER A 123 9.16 -3.38 -1.72
C SER A 123 8.57 -3.59 -0.33
N TYR A 124 7.25 -3.44 -0.17
CA TYR A 124 6.54 -3.69 1.08
C TYR A 124 6.37 -5.19 1.33
N VAL A 125 6.13 -5.98 0.29
CA VAL A 125 6.05 -7.45 0.41
C VAL A 125 7.43 -8.04 0.77
N LEU A 126 8.50 -7.56 0.15
CA LEU A 126 9.86 -8.00 0.52
C LEU A 126 10.23 -7.59 1.96
N ARG A 127 9.73 -6.44 2.45
CA ARG A 127 9.90 -6.06 3.86
C ARG A 127 9.16 -7.01 4.79
N LEU A 128 7.92 -7.41 4.47
CA LEU A 128 7.19 -8.44 5.20
C LEU A 128 7.99 -9.74 5.30
N PHE A 129 8.53 -10.24 4.19
CA PHE A 129 9.30 -11.48 4.19
C PHE A 129 10.61 -11.37 4.99
N ILE A 130 11.22 -10.19 5.03
CA ILE A 130 12.35 -9.92 5.94
C ILE A 130 11.88 -9.93 7.41
N LEU A 131 10.68 -9.42 7.72
CA LEU A 131 10.11 -9.49 9.06
C LEU A 131 9.85 -10.94 9.48
N LEU A 132 9.39 -11.82 8.57
CA LEU A 132 9.26 -13.26 8.85
C LEU A 132 10.59 -13.86 9.29
N ARG A 133 11.68 -13.54 8.57
CA ARG A 133 13.04 -13.96 8.94
C ARG A 133 13.45 -13.42 10.32
N LYS A 134 13.24 -12.13 10.58
CA LYS A 134 13.58 -11.51 11.88
C LYS A 134 12.84 -12.16 13.04
N ASN A 135 11.59 -12.57 12.81
CA ASN A 135 10.75 -13.26 13.79
C ASN A 135 10.94 -14.79 13.78
N LYS A 136 11.92 -15.32 13.02
CA LYS A 136 12.21 -16.76 12.90
C LYS A 136 11.03 -17.63 12.43
N ILE A 137 10.10 -17.05 11.67
CA ILE A 137 8.92 -17.75 11.17
C ILE A 137 9.26 -18.50 9.88
N ASN A 138 9.23 -19.84 9.91
CA ASN A 138 9.57 -20.67 8.75
C ASN A 138 8.70 -21.94 8.62
N ASN A 139 7.44 -21.86 9.03
CA ASN A 139 6.50 -22.97 8.87
C ASN A 139 6.18 -23.24 7.39
N GLU A 140 5.64 -24.42 7.11
CA GLU A 140 5.36 -24.87 5.74
C GLU A 140 4.47 -23.89 4.94
N ARG A 141 3.45 -23.33 5.59
CA ARG A 141 2.53 -22.35 4.99
C ARG A 141 3.28 -21.09 4.56
N ALA A 142 4.07 -20.50 5.45
CA ALA A 142 4.91 -19.34 5.14
C ALA A 142 5.88 -19.62 3.99
N ARG A 143 6.54 -20.79 4.00
CA ARG A 143 7.46 -21.19 2.91
C ARG A 143 6.75 -21.25 1.56
N LYS A 144 5.61 -21.94 1.49
CA LYS A 144 4.83 -22.09 0.25
C LYS A 144 4.44 -20.73 -0.33
N ILE A 145 3.94 -19.82 0.50
CA ILE A 145 3.47 -18.51 0.07
C ILE A 145 4.62 -17.63 -0.38
N VAL A 146 5.73 -17.58 0.39
CA VAL A 146 6.91 -16.78 0.02
C VAL A 146 7.51 -17.28 -1.29
N LEU A 147 7.66 -18.61 -1.46
CA LEU A 147 8.21 -19.18 -2.70
C LEU A 147 7.30 -18.94 -3.89
N GLY A 148 5.99 -19.22 -3.76
CA GLY A 148 5.01 -18.98 -4.82
C GLY A 148 4.95 -17.52 -5.23
N TYR A 149 5.10 -16.59 -4.28
CA TYR A 149 5.07 -15.17 -4.55
C TYR A 149 6.35 -14.66 -5.24
N ILE A 150 7.55 -15.07 -4.77
CA ILE A 150 8.81 -14.63 -5.36
C ILE A 150 9.05 -15.33 -6.70
N LEU A 151 9.03 -16.66 -6.73
CA LEU A 151 9.41 -17.44 -7.91
C LEU A 151 8.33 -17.43 -8.98
N GLY A 152 7.07 -17.23 -8.60
CA GLY A 152 5.94 -17.08 -9.53
C GLY A 152 5.77 -15.66 -10.05
N ASN A 153 6.69 -14.74 -9.78
CA ASN A 153 6.57 -13.36 -10.24
C ASN A 153 7.01 -13.24 -11.72
N PRO A 154 6.19 -12.67 -12.61
CA PRO A 154 6.57 -12.51 -14.02
C PRO A 154 7.79 -11.58 -14.20
N ASN A 155 8.01 -10.63 -13.29
CA ASN A 155 9.13 -9.69 -13.31
C ASN A 155 10.30 -10.15 -12.44
N LEU A 156 10.44 -11.46 -12.20
CA LEU A 156 11.47 -12.02 -11.33
C LEU A 156 12.89 -11.60 -11.76
N GLU A 157 13.17 -11.52 -13.06
CA GLU A 157 14.48 -11.05 -13.56
C GLU A 157 14.79 -9.62 -13.06
N PHE A 158 13.88 -8.68 -13.30
CA PHE A 158 14.01 -7.29 -12.86
C PHE A 158 14.20 -7.21 -11.33
N TYR A 159 13.37 -7.90 -10.57
CA TYR A 159 13.47 -7.90 -9.10
C TYR A 159 14.73 -8.59 -8.58
N SER A 160 15.23 -9.59 -9.29
CA SER A 160 16.50 -10.25 -8.95
C SER A 160 17.68 -9.29 -9.06
N VAL A 161 17.64 -8.31 -9.96
CA VAL A 161 18.64 -7.23 -10.08
C VAL A 161 18.39 -6.15 -9.03
N LYS A 162 17.17 -5.58 -8.98
CA LYS A 162 16.84 -4.46 -8.08
C LYS A 162 16.95 -4.81 -6.59
N TYR A 163 16.52 -6.02 -6.22
CA TYR A 163 16.41 -6.45 -4.82
C TYR A 163 17.22 -7.70 -4.49
N ARG A 164 18.28 -7.99 -5.28
CA ARG A 164 19.11 -9.19 -5.20
C ARG A 164 19.41 -9.67 -3.78
N LYS A 165 19.97 -8.79 -2.95
CA LYS A 165 20.37 -9.11 -1.57
C LYS A 165 19.18 -9.45 -0.68
N LYS A 166 18.05 -8.74 -0.82
CA LYS A 166 16.83 -9.01 -0.04
C LYS A 166 16.25 -10.36 -0.43
N ILE A 167 16.09 -10.62 -1.72
CA ILE A 167 15.55 -11.89 -2.25
C ILE A 167 16.45 -13.06 -1.82
N ARG A 168 17.78 -12.94 -1.95
CA ARG A 168 18.74 -13.96 -1.49
C ARG A 168 18.51 -14.31 -0.01
N ASN A 169 18.42 -13.30 0.85
CA ASN A 169 18.23 -13.51 2.28
C ASN A 169 16.89 -14.18 2.61
N ILE A 170 15.83 -13.83 1.87
CA ILE A 170 14.50 -14.44 2.02
C ILE A 170 14.54 -15.91 1.58
N LEU A 171 15.09 -16.21 0.41
CA LEU A 171 15.19 -17.58 -0.10
C LEU A 171 16.07 -18.46 0.81
N LYS A 172 17.19 -17.93 1.32
CA LYS A 172 18.02 -18.64 2.32
C LYS A 172 17.25 -18.98 3.58
N HIS A 173 16.43 -18.06 4.08
CA HIS A 173 15.59 -18.29 5.26
C HIS A 173 14.57 -19.39 5.00
N VAL A 174 13.87 -19.31 3.87
CA VAL A 174 12.81 -20.27 3.51
C VAL A 174 13.34 -21.67 3.24
N TYR A 175 14.44 -21.81 2.51
CA TYR A 175 15.02 -23.12 2.21
C TYR A 175 15.91 -23.66 3.33
N GLY A 176 16.57 -22.77 4.09
CA GLY A 176 17.71 -23.12 4.93
C GLY A 176 19.02 -23.24 4.14
N GLU A 177 20.17 -23.15 4.83
CA GLU A 177 21.49 -23.13 4.19
C GLU A 177 21.80 -24.44 3.42
N LYS A 178 21.61 -25.60 4.06
CA LYS A 178 21.87 -26.91 3.43
C LYS A 178 21.06 -27.11 2.15
N LYS A 179 19.76 -26.80 2.19
CA LYS A 179 18.89 -26.98 1.02
C LYS A 179 19.23 -26.00 -0.08
N THR A 180 19.57 -24.76 0.27
CA THR A 180 20.04 -23.75 -0.68
C THR A 180 21.27 -24.26 -1.44
N SER A 181 22.27 -24.80 -0.73
CA SER A 181 23.48 -25.34 -1.36
C SER A 181 23.19 -26.50 -2.32
N ILE A 182 22.29 -27.42 -1.94
CA ILE A 182 21.85 -28.52 -2.81
C ILE A 182 21.18 -27.98 -4.07
N LEU A 183 20.26 -27.02 -3.92
CA LEU A 183 19.56 -26.41 -5.07
C LEU A 183 20.51 -25.67 -6.00
N LEU A 184 21.53 -24.98 -5.47
CA LEU A 184 22.54 -24.32 -6.28
C LEU A 184 23.38 -25.32 -7.08
N SER A 185 23.78 -26.44 -6.46
CA SER A 185 24.53 -27.49 -7.16
C SER A 185 23.70 -28.12 -8.28
N ILE A 186 22.42 -28.42 -8.02
CA ILE A 186 21.50 -28.96 -9.04
C ILE A 186 21.34 -27.96 -10.19
N ALA A 187 21.09 -26.68 -9.88
CA ALA A 187 20.93 -25.63 -10.88
C ALA A 187 22.19 -25.48 -11.74
N GLU A 188 23.37 -25.45 -11.13
CA GLU A 188 24.64 -25.31 -11.84
C GLU A 188 24.93 -26.51 -12.76
N LYS A 189 24.77 -27.74 -12.26
CA LYS A 189 24.92 -28.95 -13.08
C LYS A 189 23.95 -28.95 -14.25
N TYR A 190 22.67 -28.65 -14.00
CA TYR A 190 21.65 -28.63 -15.05
C TYR A 190 22.01 -27.66 -16.19
N ILE A 191 22.48 -26.45 -15.85
CA ILE A 191 22.89 -25.46 -16.86
C ILE A 191 24.13 -25.93 -17.63
N ARG A 192 25.14 -26.48 -16.95
CA ARG A 192 26.37 -26.96 -17.60
C ARG A 192 26.14 -28.20 -18.47
N SER A 193 25.19 -29.06 -18.10
CA SER A 193 24.84 -30.27 -18.83
C SER A 193 23.80 -30.05 -19.95
N GLY A 194 23.57 -28.80 -20.37
CA GLY A 194 22.63 -28.50 -21.47
C GLY A 194 21.17 -28.83 -21.15
N GLY A 195 20.76 -28.76 -19.89
CA GLY A 195 19.37 -28.97 -19.48
C GLY A 195 19.01 -30.40 -19.08
N VAL A 196 20.00 -31.24 -18.80
CA VAL A 196 19.82 -32.64 -18.38
C VAL A 196 20.13 -32.80 -16.88
N TYR A 197 19.26 -33.51 -16.16
CA TYR A 197 19.52 -33.89 -14.77
C TYR A 197 20.38 -35.14 -14.68
N SER A 198 21.21 -35.23 -13.64
CA SER A 198 22.10 -36.38 -13.47
C SER A 198 21.36 -37.62 -12.94
N ASN A 199 20.24 -37.44 -12.22
CA ASN A 199 19.42 -38.52 -11.67
C ASN A 199 18.01 -38.05 -11.28
N GLU A 200 17.12 -39.03 -11.03
CA GLU A 200 15.72 -38.77 -10.62
C GLU A 200 15.59 -38.03 -9.29
N LYS A 201 16.53 -38.18 -8.36
CA LYS A 201 16.50 -37.47 -7.07
C LYS A 201 16.66 -35.97 -7.28
N GLU A 202 17.55 -35.54 -8.17
CA GLU A 202 17.72 -34.13 -8.55
C GLU A 202 16.43 -33.57 -9.18
N VAL A 203 15.78 -34.34 -10.06
CA VAL A 203 14.48 -33.99 -10.67
C VAL A 203 13.42 -33.77 -9.59
N LYS A 204 13.27 -34.73 -8.66
CA LYS A 204 12.27 -34.66 -7.59
C LYS A 204 12.49 -33.45 -6.69
N ILE A 205 13.75 -33.19 -6.30
CA ILE A 205 14.11 -32.03 -5.46
C ILE A 205 13.80 -30.72 -6.19
N SER A 206 14.22 -30.61 -7.45
CA SER A 206 13.93 -29.47 -8.31
C SER A 206 12.43 -29.19 -8.42
N ASN A 207 11.65 -30.21 -8.77
CA ASN A 207 10.21 -30.10 -8.96
C ASN A 207 9.54 -29.61 -7.68
N THR A 208 9.94 -30.17 -6.54
CA THR A 208 9.33 -29.85 -5.24
C THR A 208 9.63 -28.43 -4.77
N PHE A 209 10.86 -27.94 -4.96
CA PHE A 209 11.33 -26.71 -4.29
C PHE A 209 11.50 -25.50 -5.22
N LEU A 210 11.61 -25.70 -6.53
CA LEU A 210 11.78 -24.61 -7.50
C LEU A 210 10.64 -24.59 -8.52
N LYS A 211 10.49 -25.61 -9.36
CA LYS A 211 9.57 -25.59 -10.51
C LYS A 211 8.11 -25.45 -10.11
N LYS A 212 7.68 -26.13 -9.04
CA LYS A 212 6.32 -26.01 -8.50
C LYS A 212 5.89 -24.56 -8.23
N TYR A 213 6.84 -23.68 -7.89
CA TYR A 213 6.55 -22.29 -7.53
C TYR A 213 6.79 -21.29 -8.66
N SER A 214 7.27 -21.75 -9.83
CA SER A 214 7.51 -20.90 -11.00
C SER A 214 6.98 -21.57 -12.26
N PRO A 215 5.66 -21.71 -12.41
CA PRO A 215 5.09 -22.38 -13.59
C PRO A 215 5.24 -21.54 -14.87
N ILE A 216 5.52 -20.24 -14.75
CA ILE A 216 5.61 -19.31 -15.88
C ILE A 216 6.99 -19.42 -16.55
N LEU A 217 8.05 -19.67 -15.77
CA LEU A 217 9.40 -19.74 -16.29
C LEU A 217 9.77 -21.18 -16.65
N ASN A 218 10.45 -21.35 -17.78
CA ASN A 218 11.09 -22.63 -18.07
C ASN A 218 12.21 -22.92 -17.05
N SER A 219 12.61 -24.19 -16.98
CA SER A 219 13.60 -24.68 -16.00
C SER A 219 14.93 -23.92 -16.07
N GLU A 220 15.41 -23.70 -17.29
CA GLU A 220 16.71 -23.07 -17.56
C GLU A 220 16.71 -21.62 -17.06
N LYS A 221 15.66 -20.86 -17.42
CA LYS A 221 15.51 -19.46 -17.04
C LYS A 221 15.43 -19.30 -15.52
N LEU A 222 14.63 -20.15 -14.86
CA LEU A 222 14.51 -20.17 -13.41
C LEU A 222 15.87 -20.41 -12.73
N TYR A 223 16.65 -21.36 -13.23
CA TYR A 223 17.95 -21.72 -12.63
C TYR A 223 19.02 -20.68 -12.84
N LYS A 224 19.12 -20.09 -14.04
CA LYS A 224 20.03 -18.98 -14.29
C LYS A 224 19.72 -17.81 -13.35
N ILE A 225 18.44 -17.43 -13.19
CA ILE A 225 18.06 -16.38 -12.22
C ILE A 225 18.39 -16.78 -10.78
N PHE A 226 18.14 -18.03 -10.41
CA PHE A 226 18.49 -18.55 -9.08
C PHE A 226 20.00 -18.43 -8.81
N LEU A 227 20.84 -18.89 -9.75
CA LEU A 227 22.30 -18.76 -9.68
C LEU A 227 22.73 -17.27 -9.63
N PHE A 228 22.09 -16.40 -10.40
CA PHE A 228 22.32 -14.96 -10.36
C PHE A 228 22.05 -14.38 -8.96
N ILE A 229 20.89 -14.67 -8.37
CA ILE A 229 20.49 -14.18 -7.03
C ILE A 229 21.57 -14.53 -6.01
N PHE A 230 22.12 -15.73 -6.07
CA PHE A 230 23.14 -16.23 -5.14
C PHE A 230 24.58 -15.87 -5.52
N GLY A 231 24.82 -15.33 -6.71
CA GLY A 231 26.16 -14.96 -7.18
C GLY A 231 27.02 -16.17 -7.52
N LYS A 232 26.39 -17.22 -8.04
CA LYS A 232 27.04 -18.44 -8.52
C LYS A 232 26.96 -18.63 -10.03
N GLY A 233 26.23 -17.77 -10.74
CA GLY A 233 26.14 -17.84 -12.20
C GLY A 233 27.29 -17.11 -12.88
N ASP A 234 27.83 -17.74 -13.92
CA ASP A 234 28.81 -17.15 -14.85
C ASP A 234 28.12 -16.10 -15.73
N LYS A 235 28.85 -15.02 -16.07
CA LYS A 235 28.40 -14.00 -17.03
C LYS A 235 27.99 -14.63 -18.36
N SER A 236 28.66 -15.69 -18.78
CA SER A 236 28.36 -16.43 -20.02
C SER A 236 26.93 -17.01 -20.06
N PHE A 237 26.28 -17.19 -18.91
CA PHE A 237 24.92 -17.74 -18.85
C PHE A 237 23.83 -16.75 -19.29
N TYR A 238 24.12 -15.45 -19.36
CA TYR A 238 23.10 -14.40 -19.50
C TYR A 238 23.22 -13.67 -20.83
N SER A 239 22.58 -14.21 -21.86
CA SER A 239 22.47 -13.53 -23.15
C SER A 239 21.51 -12.34 -23.10
N LYS A 240 21.72 -11.34 -23.95
CA LYS A 240 20.86 -10.14 -24.03
C LYS A 240 19.43 -10.45 -24.49
N SER A 241 19.24 -11.47 -25.32
CA SER A 241 17.93 -11.90 -25.81
C SER A 241 17.09 -12.58 -24.74
N GLU A 242 17.71 -13.42 -23.89
CA GLU A 242 17.00 -14.18 -22.86
C GLU A 242 16.89 -13.42 -21.53
N PHE A 243 17.94 -12.67 -21.18
CA PHE A 243 18.09 -11.90 -19.94
C PHE A 243 18.53 -10.46 -20.20
N PRO A 244 17.67 -9.62 -20.79
CA PRO A 244 18.02 -8.25 -21.15
C PRO A 244 18.48 -7.41 -19.95
N ILE A 245 17.98 -7.67 -18.73
CA ILE A 245 18.28 -6.85 -17.55
C ILE A 245 19.54 -7.38 -16.84
N ILE A 246 19.66 -8.71 -16.68
CA ILE A 246 20.85 -9.29 -16.04
C ILE A 246 22.10 -9.10 -16.91
N SER A 247 21.97 -9.24 -18.24
CA SER A 247 23.07 -8.97 -19.17
C SER A 247 23.57 -7.52 -19.06
N GLU A 248 22.66 -6.54 -19.06
CA GLU A 248 23.01 -5.13 -18.83
C GLU A 248 23.59 -4.89 -17.43
N PHE A 249 23.11 -5.59 -16.39
CA PHE A 249 23.72 -5.50 -15.07
C PHE A 249 25.21 -5.88 -15.10
N TYR A 250 25.60 -6.94 -15.83
CA TYR A 250 27.01 -7.31 -15.95
C TYR A 250 27.82 -6.29 -16.76
N VAL A 251 27.24 -5.67 -17.79
CA VAL A 251 27.88 -4.55 -18.51
C VAL A 251 28.10 -3.37 -17.55
N ALA A 252 27.07 -3.04 -16.75
CA ALA A 252 27.10 -1.96 -15.77
C ALA A 252 28.12 -2.14 -14.64
N THR A 253 28.66 -3.34 -14.43
CA THR A 253 29.78 -3.55 -13.48
C THR A 253 31.11 -2.98 -13.96
N GLN A 254 31.21 -2.65 -15.25
CA GLN A 254 32.37 -2.04 -15.90
C GLN A 254 32.03 -0.63 -16.38
N ASP A 255 30.90 -0.49 -17.08
CA ASP A 255 30.45 0.77 -17.66
C ASP A 255 28.95 1.01 -17.42
N ILE A 256 28.63 1.99 -16.57
CA ILE A 256 27.24 2.37 -16.26
C ILE A 256 26.60 3.26 -17.32
N THR A 257 27.38 3.76 -18.29
CA THR A 257 26.90 4.72 -19.30
C THR A 257 26.25 4.03 -20.50
N SER A 258 26.60 2.77 -20.75
CA SER A 258 26.16 1.97 -21.89
C SER A 258 24.90 1.12 -21.63
N VAL A 259 24.14 1.43 -20.56
CA VAL A 259 23.00 0.63 -20.11
C VAL A 259 21.78 1.50 -19.84
N THR A 260 20.58 0.95 -20.05
CA THR A 260 19.32 1.68 -19.89
C THR A 260 18.29 0.94 -19.02
N LYS A 261 18.41 -0.39 -18.91
CA LYS A 261 17.44 -1.25 -18.22
C LYS A 261 17.79 -1.58 -16.77
N VAL A 262 18.95 -1.13 -16.28
CA VAL A 262 19.37 -1.33 -14.90
C VAL A 262 18.78 -0.22 -14.01
N PRO A 263 18.15 -0.52 -12.86
CA PRO A 263 17.56 0.49 -11.99
C PRO A 263 18.56 1.54 -11.50
N GLU A 264 18.14 2.81 -11.38
CA GLU A 264 18.97 3.94 -10.91
C GLU A 264 19.68 3.60 -9.59
N GLU A 265 18.98 2.99 -8.63
CA GLU A 265 19.57 2.69 -7.32
C GLU A 265 20.67 1.64 -7.40
N VAL A 266 20.59 0.73 -8.38
CA VAL A 266 21.61 -0.29 -8.64
C VAL A 266 22.82 0.35 -9.31
N LEU A 267 22.63 1.20 -10.32
CA LEU A 267 23.71 1.92 -11.00
C LEU A 267 24.48 2.82 -10.03
N VAL A 268 23.77 3.59 -9.21
CA VAL A 268 24.35 4.39 -8.13
C VAL A 268 25.12 3.51 -7.14
N GLY A 269 24.56 2.36 -6.77
CA GLY A 269 25.24 1.39 -5.89
C GLY A 269 26.53 0.81 -6.48
N LEU A 270 26.58 0.58 -7.79
CA LEU A 270 27.76 0.09 -8.49
C LEU A 270 28.85 1.16 -8.57
N VAL A 271 28.53 2.32 -9.15
CA VAL A 271 29.53 3.38 -9.40
C VAL A 271 30.03 4.03 -8.11
N SER A 272 29.26 3.99 -7.02
CA SER A 272 29.70 4.49 -5.71
C SER A 272 30.74 3.64 -5.00
N ASN A 273 30.97 2.41 -5.48
CA ASN A 273 32.01 1.53 -4.97
C ASN A 273 33.38 1.97 -5.51
N LYS A 274 34.35 2.19 -4.61
CA LYS A 274 35.74 2.56 -4.98
C LYS A 274 36.42 1.58 -5.92
N LYS A 275 35.97 0.32 -5.97
CA LYS A 275 36.50 -0.72 -6.88
C LYS A 275 35.90 -0.67 -8.28
N HIS A 276 34.87 0.14 -8.51
CA HIS A 276 34.28 0.27 -9.84
C HIS A 276 35.23 1.02 -10.78
N PRO A 277 35.47 0.56 -12.02
CA PRO A 277 36.42 1.21 -12.94
C PRO A 277 36.16 2.70 -13.14
N GLN A 278 34.89 3.10 -13.22
CA GLN A 278 34.49 4.49 -13.41
C GLN A 278 34.39 5.34 -12.12
N TYR A 279 34.70 4.79 -10.93
CA TYR A 279 34.53 5.54 -9.66
C TYR A 279 35.28 6.87 -9.65
N ALA A 280 36.57 6.85 -10.03
CA ALA A 280 37.43 8.03 -10.00
C ALA A 280 36.89 9.14 -10.92
N GLY A 281 36.46 8.77 -12.13
CA GLY A 281 35.96 9.68 -13.15
C GLY A 281 34.50 10.10 -13.02
N MET A 282 33.68 9.38 -12.25
CA MET A 282 32.23 9.61 -12.20
C MET A 282 31.64 9.83 -10.80
N TRP A 283 32.34 9.48 -9.71
CA TRP A 283 31.73 9.49 -8.37
C TRP A 283 32.59 10.04 -7.23
N SER A 284 33.89 10.22 -7.47
CA SER A 284 34.85 10.65 -6.44
C SER A 284 34.48 11.99 -5.79
N THR A 285 34.05 12.98 -6.58
CA THR A 285 33.72 14.34 -6.11
C THR A 285 32.22 14.64 -6.15
N LYS A 286 31.77 15.67 -5.42
CA LYS A 286 30.36 16.12 -5.44
C LYS A 286 29.89 16.54 -6.84
N LEU A 287 30.77 17.18 -7.61
CA LEU A 287 30.48 17.62 -8.97
C LEU A 287 30.23 16.42 -9.90
N LEU A 288 31.13 15.44 -9.86
CA LEU A 288 31.01 14.21 -10.65
C LEU A 288 29.77 13.40 -10.27
N ARG A 289 29.40 13.34 -8.98
CA ARG A 289 28.15 12.71 -8.56
C ARG A 289 26.93 13.38 -9.18
N LYS A 290 26.91 14.70 -9.26
CA LYS A 290 25.79 15.47 -9.84
C LYS A 290 25.66 15.17 -11.34
N SER A 291 26.76 15.22 -12.09
CA SER A 291 26.75 14.93 -13.54
C SER A 291 26.40 13.46 -13.83
N THR A 292 26.93 12.52 -13.05
CA THR A 292 26.61 11.09 -13.19
C THR A 292 25.15 10.79 -12.88
N LEU A 293 24.55 11.42 -11.86
CA LEU A 293 23.12 11.29 -11.59
C LEU A 293 22.27 11.83 -12.74
N ALA A 294 22.66 12.95 -13.34
CA ALA A 294 21.97 13.50 -14.52
C ALA A 294 22.02 12.51 -15.70
N LEU A 295 23.21 11.94 -15.97
CA LEU A 295 23.41 10.96 -17.03
C LEU A 295 22.57 9.68 -16.80
N ILE A 296 22.62 9.11 -15.59
CA ILE A 296 21.85 7.92 -15.24
C ILE A 296 20.36 8.18 -15.47
N ARG A 297 19.82 9.29 -14.96
CA ARG A 297 18.38 9.57 -15.07
C ARG A 297 17.92 9.85 -16.50
N LYS A 298 18.79 10.45 -17.31
CA LYS A 298 18.56 10.66 -18.74
C LYS A 298 18.44 9.32 -19.48
N ASN A 299 19.32 8.37 -19.20
CA ASN A 299 19.40 7.11 -19.94
C ASN A 299 18.50 5.99 -19.37
N ASN A 300 18.03 6.09 -18.12
CA ASN A 300 17.29 5.01 -17.47
C ASN A 300 15.85 4.85 -18.02
N GLU A 301 15.47 3.64 -18.43
CA GLU A 301 14.14 3.31 -18.95
C GLU A 301 13.22 2.66 -17.89
N VAL A 302 13.77 2.15 -16.79
CA VAL A 302 13.05 1.28 -15.84
C VAL A 302 12.66 1.98 -14.53
N THR A 303 12.86 3.29 -14.44
CA THR A 303 12.36 4.10 -13.31
C THR A 303 10.83 4.12 -13.33
N SER A 304 10.18 3.82 -12.20
CA SER A 304 8.71 3.82 -12.15
C SER A 304 8.13 5.23 -12.36
N VAL A 305 6.93 5.32 -12.91
CA VAL A 305 6.26 6.61 -13.17
C VAL A 305 6.19 7.46 -11.90
N ASN A 306 5.73 6.91 -10.78
CA ASN A 306 5.66 7.65 -9.51
C ASN A 306 7.04 8.18 -9.06
N GLN A 307 8.12 7.45 -9.33
CA GLN A 307 9.48 7.92 -9.04
C GLN A 307 9.91 9.02 -10.01
N GLN A 308 9.57 8.92 -11.29
CA GLN A 308 9.83 9.96 -12.28
C GLN A 308 9.12 11.27 -11.90
N VAL A 309 7.83 11.20 -11.52
CA VAL A 309 7.04 12.36 -11.06
C VAL A 309 7.70 13.04 -9.86
N ARG A 310 8.09 12.27 -8.84
CA ARG A 310 8.81 12.81 -7.65
C ARG A 310 10.19 13.38 -7.97
N GLN A 311 10.75 13.05 -9.13
CA GLN A 311 12.08 13.51 -9.55
C GLN A 311 12.03 14.73 -10.47
N THR A 312 10.87 15.18 -10.96
CA THR A 312 10.73 16.27 -11.96
C THR A 312 11.58 17.50 -11.61
N LYS A 313 11.38 18.09 -10.43
CA LYS A 313 12.16 19.25 -9.95
C LYS A 313 13.66 18.97 -9.82
N LYS A 314 14.02 17.77 -9.36
CA LYS A 314 15.44 17.37 -9.25
C LYS A 314 16.06 17.19 -10.62
N ASN A 315 15.30 16.72 -11.61
CA ASN A 315 15.75 16.53 -12.98
C ASN A 315 15.93 17.87 -13.69
N GLU A 316 15.01 18.82 -13.50
CA GLU A 316 15.17 20.21 -13.97
C GLU A 316 16.46 20.85 -13.41
N LYS A 317 16.71 20.74 -12.09
CA LYS A 317 17.96 21.21 -11.46
C LYS A 317 19.24 20.52 -11.96
N LEU A 318 19.09 19.37 -12.59
CA LEU A 318 20.17 18.60 -13.22
C LEU A 318 20.25 18.82 -14.73
N GLY A 319 19.37 19.64 -15.33
CA GLY A 319 19.27 19.83 -16.78
C GLY A 319 18.76 18.60 -17.54
N VAL A 320 18.08 17.67 -16.85
CA VAL A 320 17.52 16.46 -17.46
C VAL A 320 16.08 16.74 -17.89
N VAL A 321 15.87 16.90 -19.19
CA VAL A 321 14.53 16.97 -19.78
C VAL A 321 14.06 15.54 -20.04
N LYS A 322 13.02 15.11 -19.32
CA LYS A 322 12.38 13.81 -19.52
C LYS A 322 10.88 14.00 -19.44
N GLU A 323 10.16 13.67 -20.51
CA GLU A 323 8.72 13.70 -20.50
C GLU A 323 8.20 12.54 -19.62
N VAL A 324 7.37 12.88 -18.63
CA VAL A 324 6.78 11.92 -17.70
C VAL A 324 5.32 11.74 -18.07
N ASN A 325 4.89 10.50 -18.31
CA ASN A 325 3.47 10.20 -18.48
C ASN A 325 2.77 10.27 -17.11
N LEU A 326 2.28 11.45 -16.75
CA LEU A 326 1.61 11.72 -15.47
C LEU A 326 0.35 10.86 -15.28
N GLU A 327 -0.36 10.51 -16.34
CA GLU A 327 -1.62 9.76 -16.26
C GLU A 327 -1.43 8.31 -15.82
N ALA A 328 -0.22 7.76 -16.00
CA ALA A 328 0.14 6.43 -15.50
C ALA A 328 0.54 6.43 -14.02
N ALA A 329 0.55 7.59 -13.36
CA ALA A 329 0.85 7.68 -11.94
C ALA A 329 -0.29 7.09 -11.11
N THR A 330 0.07 6.28 -10.12
CA THR A 330 -0.88 5.64 -9.20
C THR A 330 -0.83 6.21 -7.79
N ASP A 331 0.10 7.14 -7.54
CA ASP A 331 0.34 7.74 -6.23
C ASP A 331 -0.03 9.22 -6.25
N PHE A 332 -1.22 9.54 -5.72
CA PHE A 332 -1.70 10.93 -5.65
C PHE A 332 -0.74 11.84 -4.88
N MET A 333 -0.01 11.30 -3.89
CA MET A 333 0.95 12.06 -3.10
C MET A 333 2.12 12.55 -3.97
N ALA A 334 2.52 11.76 -4.98
CA ALA A 334 3.53 12.17 -5.95
C ALA A 334 3.02 13.33 -6.82
N LEU A 335 1.77 13.24 -7.30
CA LEU A 335 1.14 14.28 -8.13
C LEU A 335 1.00 15.60 -7.35
N TYR A 336 0.38 15.58 -6.17
CA TYR A 336 0.15 16.78 -5.37
C TYR A 336 1.45 17.43 -4.89
N LYS A 337 2.43 16.65 -4.42
CA LYS A 337 3.72 17.23 -4.02
C LYS A 337 4.45 17.89 -5.18
N THR A 338 4.33 17.33 -6.38
CA THR A 338 4.86 17.95 -7.59
C THR A 338 4.12 19.27 -7.89
N GLY A 339 2.79 19.26 -7.79
CA GLY A 339 1.97 20.47 -7.98
C GLY A 339 2.27 21.59 -6.98
N TYR A 340 2.46 21.27 -5.70
CA TYR A 340 2.85 22.27 -4.70
C TYR A 340 4.26 22.81 -4.89
N GLU A 341 5.16 22.03 -5.48
CA GLU A 341 6.54 22.43 -5.68
C GLU A 341 6.78 23.20 -6.98
N ASN A 342 5.98 22.95 -8.02
CA ASN A 342 6.19 23.41 -9.39
C ASN A 342 4.97 24.13 -10.00
N GLY A 343 3.81 24.12 -9.34
CA GLY A 343 2.53 24.62 -9.88
C GLY A 343 1.65 23.49 -10.45
N PHE A 344 0.34 23.75 -10.53
CA PHE A 344 -0.65 22.83 -11.11
C PHE A 344 -0.95 23.21 -12.56
N ASP A 345 -0.31 22.54 -13.51
CA ASP A 345 -0.63 22.67 -14.93
C ASP A 345 -1.80 21.77 -15.35
N ALA A 346 -2.32 21.97 -16.56
CA ALA A 346 -3.45 21.22 -17.08
C ALA A 346 -3.17 19.70 -17.18
N LYS A 347 -1.93 19.28 -17.47
CA LYS A 347 -1.57 17.86 -17.57
C LYS A 347 -1.63 17.19 -16.19
N LEU A 348 -1.11 17.87 -15.16
CA LEU A 348 -1.11 17.39 -13.80
C LEU A 348 -2.53 17.33 -13.22
N ILE A 349 -3.35 18.35 -13.47
CA ILE A 349 -4.76 18.37 -13.06
C ILE A 349 -5.51 17.20 -13.70
N ASN A 350 -5.36 16.97 -15.01
CA ASN A 350 -6.00 15.85 -15.70
C ASN A 350 -5.54 14.49 -15.15
N ALA A 351 -4.26 14.33 -14.82
CA ALA A 351 -3.75 13.11 -14.18
C ALA A 351 -4.36 12.88 -12.79
N ILE A 352 -4.52 13.94 -11.99
CA ILE A 352 -5.20 13.88 -10.68
C ILE A 352 -6.67 13.49 -10.87
N ASP A 353 -7.37 14.09 -11.83
CA ASP A 353 -8.78 13.79 -12.10
C ASP A 353 -9.00 12.34 -12.57
N LYS A 354 -8.14 11.83 -13.47
CA LYS A 354 -8.15 10.43 -13.89
C LYS A 354 -7.89 9.49 -12.72
N LEU A 355 -6.93 9.82 -11.86
CA LEU A 355 -6.64 9.03 -10.67
C LEU A 355 -7.82 9.06 -9.69
N ALA A 356 -8.46 10.21 -9.49
CA ALA A 356 -9.64 10.34 -8.63
C ALA A 356 -10.82 9.52 -9.17
N GLU A 357 -11.07 9.54 -10.48
CA GLU A 357 -12.09 8.73 -11.14
C GLU A 357 -11.87 7.22 -10.91
N SER A 358 -10.61 6.77 -11.03
CA SER A 358 -10.25 5.37 -10.75
C SER A 358 -10.38 4.97 -9.27
N ASN A 359 -10.44 5.95 -8.36
CA ASN A 359 -10.58 5.77 -6.92
C ASN A 359 -11.95 6.21 -6.39
N LYS A 360 -12.92 6.50 -7.28
CA LYS A 360 -14.27 6.86 -6.85
C LYS A 360 -14.91 5.75 -6.03
N ILE A 361 -15.78 6.13 -5.11
CA ILE A 361 -16.45 5.22 -4.19
C ILE A 361 -17.58 4.53 -4.94
N THR A 362 -17.38 3.25 -5.29
CA THR A 362 -18.43 2.45 -5.94
C THR A 362 -19.61 2.26 -4.98
N GLY A 363 -20.82 2.57 -5.44
CA GLY A 363 -22.03 2.48 -4.61
C GLY A 363 -22.12 3.58 -3.54
N PHE A 364 -21.51 4.74 -3.80
CA PHE A 364 -21.65 5.91 -2.94
C PHE A 364 -23.13 6.28 -2.76
N ALA A 365 -23.59 6.32 -1.50
CA ALA A 365 -25.01 6.45 -1.17
C ALA A 365 -25.56 7.87 -1.34
N TYR A 366 -24.68 8.86 -1.53
CA TYR A 366 -24.99 10.28 -1.51
C TYR A 366 -24.83 10.87 -2.91
N ASN A 367 -25.85 11.57 -3.38
CA ASN A 367 -25.89 12.18 -4.71
C ASN A 367 -25.52 13.66 -4.67
N ASN A 368 -26.04 14.43 -3.70
CA ASN A 368 -25.84 15.88 -3.60
C ASN A 368 -25.14 16.24 -2.31
N ILE A 369 -23.83 16.46 -2.34
CA ILE A 369 -23.04 16.59 -1.12
C ILE A 369 -22.50 17.99 -0.91
N GLY A 370 -22.42 18.40 0.35
CA GLY A 370 -21.65 19.58 0.75
C GLY A 370 -20.26 19.19 1.24
N ILE A 371 -19.23 19.93 0.85
CA ILE A 371 -17.84 19.66 1.25
C ILE A 371 -17.24 20.94 1.83
N ILE A 372 -16.73 20.87 3.05
CA ILE A 372 -15.94 21.91 3.70
C ILE A 372 -14.50 21.46 3.74
N VAL A 373 -13.58 22.29 3.26
CA VAL A 373 -12.15 21.99 3.24
C VAL A 373 -11.42 22.99 4.11
N ASP A 374 -10.78 22.49 5.15
CA ASP A 374 -9.88 23.28 5.97
C ASP A 374 -8.59 23.59 5.21
N ARG A 375 -8.32 24.89 5.03
CA ARG A 375 -7.10 25.41 4.38
C ARG A 375 -6.19 26.17 5.35
N SER A 376 -6.42 26.02 6.65
CA SER A 376 -5.61 26.64 7.70
C SER A 376 -4.13 26.21 7.64
N ASN A 377 -3.28 26.95 8.35
CA ASN A 377 -1.84 26.70 8.36
C ASN A 377 -1.46 25.30 8.91
N SER A 378 -2.26 24.72 9.79
CA SER A 378 -1.99 23.38 10.36
C SER A 378 -2.13 22.27 9.30
N MET A 379 -2.99 22.45 8.30
CA MET A 379 -3.20 21.50 7.21
C MET A 379 -1.99 21.38 6.26
N PHE A 380 -1.06 22.35 6.27
CA PHE A 380 0.18 22.26 5.51
C PHE A 380 1.16 21.21 6.08
N GLY A 381 0.95 20.75 7.31
CA GLY A 381 1.75 19.71 7.95
C GLY A 381 3.19 20.12 8.28
N ASN A 382 3.85 19.30 9.12
CA ASN A 382 5.21 19.55 9.58
C ASN A 382 6.28 18.88 8.69
N LYS A 383 7.54 19.29 8.81
CA LYS A 383 8.71 18.58 8.24
C LYS A 383 8.73 17.10 8.63
N VAL A 384 8.28 16.75 9.85
CA VAL A 384 8.25 15.35 10.36
C VAL A 384 7.33 14.46 9.51
N GLU A 385 6.15 14.94 9.13
CA GLU A 385 5.19 14.20 8.28
C GLU A 385 5.44 14.36 6.77
N SER A 386 6.56 14.97 6.41
CA SER A 386 6.76 15.64 5.12
C SER A 386 5.73 16.76 4.91
N LYS A 387 6.24 17.97 4.64
CA LYS A 387 5.43 19.14 4.28
C LYS A 387 4.39 18.80 3.20
N ASN A 388 3.21 19.39 3.33
CA ASN A 388 2.01 19.27 2.48
C ASN A 388 1.34 17.89 2.45
N THR A 389 1.72 16.95 3.32
CA THR A 389 1.08 15.62 3.33
C THR A 389 -0.39 15.67 3.73
N PRO A 390 -0.82 16.33 4.83
CA PRO A 390 -2.24 16.38 5.19
C PRO A 390 -3.08 17.10 4.13
N ARG A 391 -2.60 18.25 3.65
CA ARG A 391 -3.20 18.98 2.51
C ARG A 391 -3.37 18.12 1.26
N ALA A 392 -2.36 17.35 0.86
CA ALA A 392 -2.47 16.45 -0.31
C ALA A 392 -3.56 15.38 -0.13
N ILE A 393 -3.74 14.87 1.10
CA ILE A 393 -4.80 13.91 1.42
C ILE A 393 -6.17 14.59 1.36
N ALA A 394 -6.28 15.80 1.91
CA ALA A 394 -7.51 16.59 1.88
C ALA A 394 -7.92 16.91 0.44
N ASP A 395 -7.02 17.52 -0.35
CA ASP A 395 -7.31 17.92 -1.74
C ASP A 395 -7.64 16.69 -2.62
N PHE A 396 -6.95 15.56 -2.44
CA PHE A 396 -7.31 14.34 -3.17
C PHE A 396 -8.62 13.71 -2.69
N THR A 397 -8.95 13.81 -1.39
CA THR A 397 -10.25 13.39 -0.85
C THR A 397 -11.39 14.17 -1.49
N VAL A 398 -11.26 15.49 -1.61
CA VAL A 398 -12.26 16.32 -2.29
C VAL A 398 -12.49 15.81 -3.70
N LYS A 399 -11.42 15.55 -4.47
CA LYS A 399 -11.52 15.02 -5.84
C LYS A 399 -12.22 13.67 -5.89
N VAL A 400 -11.92 12.76 -4.96
CA VAL A 400 -12.59 11.46 -4.89
C VAL A 400 -14.09 11.62 -4.60
N LEU A 401 -14.46 12.50 -3.66
CA LEU A 401 -15.86 12.79 -3.35
C LEU A 401 -16.59 13.41 -4.55
N GLU A 402 -15.98 14.40 -5.22
CA GLU A 402 -16.49 15.03 -6.45
C GLU A 402 -16.79 14.02 -7.56
N LYS A 403 -15.94 12.98 -7.71
CA LYS A 403 -16.16 11.89 -8.70
C LYS A 403 -17.13 10.82 -8.24
N SER A 404 -17.46 10.80 -6.94
CA SER A 404 -18.36 9.80 -6.35
C SER A 404 -19.80 10.31 -6.26
N SER A 405 -20.01 11.62 -6.13
CA SER A 405 -21.33 12.28 -6.11
C SER A 405 -21.80 12.68 -7.51
N LYS A 406 -23.10 13.01 -7.63
CA LYS A 406 -23.67 13.60 -8.86
C LYS A 406 -23.53 15.12 -8.87
N THR A 407 -23.76 15.73 -7.72
CA THR A 407 -23.66 17.18 -7.52
C THR A 407 -22.96 17.46 -6.20
N GLN A 408 -22.21 18.56 -6.15
CA GLN A 408 -21.46 18.92 -4.97
C GLN A 408 -21.19 20.42 -4.90
N VAL A 409 -21.08 20.92 -3.68
CA VAL A 409 -20.63 22.28 -3.39
C VAL A 409 -19.41 22.20 -2.47
N VAL A 410 -18.33 22.88 -2.84
CA VAL A 410 -17.09 22.91 -2.06
C VAL A 410 -16.89 24.32 -1.50
N VAL A 411 -16.81 24.44 -0.18
CA VAL A 411 -16.47 25.67 0.54
C VAL A 411 -15.14 25.46 1.26
N ASN A 412 -14.27 26.45 1.24
CA ASN A 412 -13.00 26.41 1.96
C ASN A 412 -13.08 27.33 3.18
N THR A 413 -12.33 27.01 4.23
CA THR A 413 -12.07 27.99 5.29
C THR A 413 -11.25 29.16 4.74
N GLU A 414 -11.51 30.37 5.23
CA GLU A 414 -10.82 31.58 4.83
C GLU A 414 -9.72 31.95 5.84
N GLY A 415 -8.57 32.40 5.34
CA GLY A 415 -7.48 32.92 6.18
C GLY A 415 -6.52 31.85 6.74
N GLU A 416 -5.70 32.28 7.70
CA GLU A 416 -4.67 31.44 8.34
C GLU A 416 -5.22 30.61 9.52
N ALA A 417 -6.36 31.03 10.08
CA ALA A 417 -7.07 30.37 11.17
C ALA A 417 -8.17 29.43 10.66
N THR A 418 -8.48 28.43 11.46
CA THR A 418 -9.50 27.40 11.22
C THR A 418 -10.85 27.90 11.73
N ASP A 419 -11.66 28.49 10.83
CA ASP A 419 -13.06 28.85 11.07
C ASP A 419 -14.01 27.94 10.28
N ILE A 420 -14.33 26.79 10.88
CA ILE A 420 -15.19 25.77 10.27
C ILE A 420 -16.66 26.21 10.36
N ALA A 421 -17.05 26.91 11.43
CA ALA A 421 -18.41 27.36 11.66
C ALA A 421 -18.90 28.30 10.55
N THR A 422 -18.10 29.31 10.19
CA THR A 422 -18.44 30.24 9.10
C THR A 422 -18.50 29.53 7.75
N ALA A 423 -17.59 28.59 7.50
CA ALA A 423 -17.61 27.76 6.29
C ALA A 423 -18.87 26.88 6.21
N PHE A 424 -19.34 26.35 7.35
CA PHE A 424 -20.57 25.57 7.43
C PHE A 424 -21.81 26.39 7.10
N VAL A 425 -21.94 27.58 7.69
CA VAL A 425 -23.03 28.51 7.35
C VAL A 425 -22.97 28.90 5.87
N SER A 426 -21.78 29.15 5.34
CA SER A 426 -21.59 29.51 3.92
C SER A 426 -21.98 28.36 2.99
N LEU A 427 -21.68 27.12 3.36
CA LEU A 427 -22.10 25.94 2.60
C LEU A 427 -23.63 25.82 2.57
N LEU A 428 -24.30 26.00 3.70
CA LEU A 428 -25.77 25.94 3.81
C LEU A 428 -26.46 27.07 3.01
N LYS A 429 -25.86 28.25 2.90
CA LYS A 429 -26.38 29.34 2.04
C LYS A 429 -26.42 28.99 0.55
N ASN A 430 -25.63 28.00 0.11
CA ASN A 430 -25.67 27.51 -1.28
C ASN A 430 -26.75 26.43 -1.48
N GLU A 431 -27.42 25.99 -0.42
CA GLU A 431 -28.50 25.03 -0.50
C GLU A 431 -29.78 25.69 -1.03
N SER A 432 -30.55 24.96 -1.84
CA SER A 432 -31.89 25.38 -2.27
C SER A 432 -32.91 24.29 -1.98
N GLU A 433 -34.20 24.62 -1.93
CA GLU A 433 -35.26 23.62 -1.68
C GLU A 433 -35.24 22.47 -2.69
N GLN A 434 -34.83 22.75 -3.93
CA GLN A 434 -34.75 21.79 -5.02
C GLN A 434 -33.44 21.00 -5.02
N ASN A 435 -32.41 21.48 -4.31
CA ASN A 435 -31.07 20.89 -4.30
C ASN A 435 -30.50 20.81 -2.89
N LYS A 436 -31.24 20.13 -2.02
CA LYS A 436 -30.86 19.88 -0.63
C LYS A 436 -29.73 18.84 -0.54
N TYR A 437 -28.74 19.06 0.33
CA TYR A 437 -27.63 18.13 0.53
C TYR A 437 -28.07 16.82 1.19
N ASP A 438 -27.64 15.66 0.71
CA ASP A 438 -27.90 14.39 1.38
C ASP A 438 -26.78 13.94 2.32
N ALA A 439 -25.62 14.61 2.28
CA ALA A 439 -24.57 14.52 3.29
C ALA A 439 -23.65 15.75 3.26
N ILE A 440 -22.99 16.04 4.40
CA ILE A 440 -21.93 17.04 4.49
C ILE A 440 -20.62 16.37 4.93
N PHE A 441 -19.51 16.72 4.27
CA PHE A 441 -18.17 16.25 4.59
C PHE A 441 -17.28 17.44 5.01
N ILE A 442 -16.71 17.39 6.19
CA ILE A 442 -15.85 18.42 6.77
C ILE A 442 -14.43 17.86 6.85
N ILE A 443 -13.54 18.32 5.99
CA ILE A 443 -12.16 17.81 5.88
C ILE A 443 -11.24 18.73 6.68
N THR A 444 -10.86 18.30 7.89
CA THR A 444 -10.10 19.12 8.85
C THR A 444 -9.28 18.24 9.80
N ASP A 445 -8.22 18.80 10.36
CA ASP A 445 -7.48 18.21 11.47
C ASP A 445 -8.22 18.30 12.83
N GLY A 446 -9.32 19.05 12.89
CA GLY A 446 -10.18 19.23 14.07
C GLY A 446 -9.71 20.32 15.03
N TYR A 447 -8.63 21.04 14.72
CA TYR A 447 -8.17 22.15 15.56
C TYR A 447 -8.79 23.48 15.12
N GLU A 448 -9.93 23.82 15.74
CA GLU A 448 -10.49 25.16 15.67
C GLU A 448 -9.70 26.10 16.56
N ASN A 449 -9.03 27.08 15.97
CA ASN A 449 -8.16 28.05 16.66
C ASN A 449 -8.67 29.50 16.57
N GLN A 450 -9.82 29.73 15.92
CA GLN A 450 -10.54 31.00 16.02
C GLN A 450 -11.56 30.98 17.18
N TYR A 451 -12.45 30.00 17.20
CA TYR A 451 -13.37 29.73 18.31
C TYR A 451 -13.51 28.22 18.50
N GLU A 452 -12.90 27.68 19.56
CA GLU A 452 -12.92 26.25 19.84
C GLU A 452 -14.34 25.75 20.13
N GLY A 453 -14.82 24.73 19.41
CA GLY A 453 -16.12 24.10 19.65
C GLY A 453 -17.30 24.79 18.94
N LEU A 454 -17.09 25.95 18.33
CA LEU A 454 -18.15 26.74 17.70
C LEU A 454 -18.80 25.99 16.52
N ALA A 455 -18.03 25.26 15.70
CA ALA A 455 -18.64 24.47 14.63
C ALA A 455 -19.58 23.40 15.17
N GLY A 456 -19.25 22.77 16.29
CA GLY A 456 -20.12 21.81 16.96
C GLY A 456 -21.44 22.44 17.41
N GLU A 457 -21.37 23.60 18.07
CA GLU A 457 -22.56 24.34 18.49
C GLU A 457 -23.45 24.73 17.30
N VAL A 458 -22.86 25.27 16.23
CA VAL A 458 -23.60 25.66 15.02
C VAL A 458 -24.27 24.46 14.35
N ILE A 459 -23.58 23.32 14.27
CA ILE A 459 -24.12 22.07 13.72
C ILE A 459 -25.29 21.56 14.58
N GLU A 460 -25.14 21.54 15.90
CA GLU A 460 -26.19 21.10 16.81
C GLU A 460 -27.42 22.00 16.74
N THR A 461 -27.23 23.33 16.72
CA THR A 461 -28.33 24.29 16.52
C THR A 461 -29.03 24.07 15.19
N TYR A 462 -28.29 23.92 14.08
CA TYR A 462 -28.88 23.66 12.77
C TYR A 462 -29.73 22.37 12.75
N ILE A 463 -29.23 21.27 13.33
CA ILE A 463 -29.97 20.01 13.39
C ILE A 463 -31.24 20.17 14.25
N ASN A 464 -31.13 20.83 15.40
CA ASN A 464 -32.26 21.05 16.31
C ASN A 464 -33.32 21.99 15.73
N GLU A 465 -32.93 23.03 15.00
CA GLU A 465 -33.89 23.96 14.38
C GLU A 465 -34.55 23.38 13.13
N THR A 466 -33.79 22.63 12.32
CA THR A 466 -34.33 22.08 11.06
C THR A 466 -34.99 20.72 11.23
N GLN A 467 -34.72 20.01 12.33
CA GLN A 467 -35.16 18.62 12.58
C GLN A 467 -34.79 17.66 11.45
N ARG A 468 -33.74 18.00 10.69
CA ARG A 468 -33.33 17.25 9.51
C ARG A 468 -32.33 16.18 9.88
N SER A 469 -32.61 14.94 9.48
CA SER A 469 -31.65 13.84 9.54
C SER A 469 -30.62 13.98 8.41
N LEU A 470 -29.63 14.84 8.61
CA LEU A 470 -28.53 15.08 7.67
C LEU A 470 -27.25 14.43 8.18
N PRO A 471 -26.70 13.40 7.51
CA PRO A 471 -25.40 12.84 7.84
C PRO A 471 -24.28 13.87 7.68
N ILE A 472 -23.51 14.10 8.74
CA ILE A 472 -22.34 14.97 8.73
C ILE A 472 -21.11 14.14 9.10
N PHE A 473 -20.08 14.21 8.28
CA PHE A 473 -18.83 13.45 8.45
C PHE A 473 -17.66 14.41 8.62
N GLN A 474 -16.84 14.20 9.65
CA GLN A 474 -15.53 14.83 9.73
C GLN A 474 -14.50 13.87 9.14
N ILE A 475 -13.79 14.27 8.09
CA ILE A 475 -12.66 13.52 7.55
C ILE A 475 -11.36 14.15 8.06
N SER A 476 -10.66 13.44 8.93
CA SER A 476 -9.34 13.86 9.38
C SER A 476 -8.24 13.29 8.48
N PRO A 477 -7.45 14.15 7.80
CA PRO A 477 -6.28 13.73 7.04
C PRO A 477 -5.05 13.50 7.93
N ILE A 478 -5.16 13.71 9.25
CA ILE A 478 -4.07 13.43 10.19
C ILE A 478 -3.85 11.92 10.26
N VAL A 479 -2.58 11.56 10.23
CA VAL A 479 -2.09 10.19 10.29
C VAL A 479 -1.45 9.98 11.66
N GLY A 480 -1.75 8.88 12.36
CA GLY A 480 -1.26 8.68 13.72
C GLY A 480 -1.70 7.37 14.39
N ALA A 481 -1.07 7.07 15.54
CA ALA A 481 -1.33 5.88 16.37
C ALA A 481 -2.67 5.97 17.12
N GLU A 482 -3.20 7.18 17.23
CA GLU A 482 -4.25 7.58 18.14
C GLU A 482 -5.67 7.52 17.56
N MET A 483 -5.88 6.77 16.47
CA MET A 483 -7.22 6.69 15.86
C MET A 483 -8.30 6.06 16.76
N ASN A 484 -7.93 5.59 17.95
CA ASN A 484 -8.86 5.16 19.00
C ASN A 484 -9.14 6.21 20.11
N ALA A 485 -8.54 7.42 20.09
CA ALA A 485 -8.71 8.37 21.20
C ALA A 485 -8.49 9.88 20.94
N ASN A 486 -7.60 10.31 20.04
CA ASN A 486 -7.18 11.74 19.98
C ASN A 486 -7.29 12.41 18.61
N VAL A 487 -7.96 11.77 17.63
CA VAL A 487 -8.41 12.57 16.48
C VAL A 487 -9.49 13.50 16.99
N ARG A 488 -9.20 14.80 17.03
CA ARG A 488 -10.05 15.79 17.70
C ARG A 488 -11.39 15.89 16.96
N PRO A 489 -12.51 15.52 17.59
CA PRO A 489 -13.81 15.71 16.98
C PRO A 489 -14.16 17.20 17.00
N ILE A 490 -14.76 17.71 15.92
CA ILE A 490 -15.34 19.07 15.89
C ILE A 490 -16.63 19.17 16.72
N ALA A 491 -17.30 18.04 16.94
CA ALA A 491 -18.52 17.96 17.73
C ALA A 491 -18.58 16.61 18.46
N ASN A 492 -19.07 16.62 19.70
CA ASN A 492 -19.19 15.39 20.50
C ASN A 492 -20.35 14.50 20.05
N THR A 493 -21.33 15.07 19.35
CA THR A 493 -22.52 14.37 18.87
C THR A 493 -22.80 14.72 17.41
N ASN A 494 -23.56 13.86 16.70
CA ASN A 494 -24.08 14.07 15.33
C ASN A 494 -23.05 14.21 14.19
N VAL A 495 -21.75 14.27 14.47
CA VAL A 495 -20.68 14.26 13.46
C VAL A 495 -19.92 12.94 13.52
N ALA A 496 -19.92 12.22 12.40
CA ALA A 496 -19.19 10.97 12.25
C ALA A 496 -17.73 11.23 11.88
N LEU A 497 -16.81 10.91 12.79
CA LEU A 497 -15.37 11.04 12.54
C LEU A 497 -14.83 9.88 11.69
N LEU A 498 -14.17 10.21 10.58
CA LEU A 498 -13.51 9.31 9.64
C LEU A 498 -12.04 9.69 9.55
N ALA A 499 -11.17 8.74 9.85
CA ALA A 499 -9.75 9.02 9.93
C ALA A 499 -9.03 8.37 8.71
N VAL A 500 -8.52 9.22 7.81
CA VAL A 500 -8.21 8.84 6.44
C VAL A 500 -6.76 9.20 6.10
N SER A 501 -5.90 8.19 6.01
CA SER A 501 -4.53 8.39 5.51
C SER A 501 -4.40 8.19 4.00
N ASN A 502 -5.40 7.58 3.37
CA ASN A 502 -5.46 7.30 1.95
C ASN A 502 -6.92 7.46 1.52
N PRO A 503 -7.27 8.34 0.57
CA PRO A 503 -8.68 8.55 0.20
C PRO A 503 -9.40 7.29 -0.28
N ALA A 504 -8.67 6.28 -0.77
CA ALA A 504 -9.25 4.96 -1.06
C ALA A 504 -9.83 4.24 0.18
N SER A 505 -9.49 4.67 1.40
CA SER A 505 -10.01 4.14 2.66
C SER A 505 -11.34 4.75 3.07
N ILE A 506 -11.80 5.82 2.41
CA ILE A 506 -13.07 6.48 2.74
C ILE A 506 -14.22 5.48 2.59
N ALA A 507 -14.24 4.72 1.50
CA ALA A 507 -15.24 3.67 1.30
C ALA A 507 -15.27 2.66 2.46
N THR A 508 -14.09 2.23 2.94
CA THR A 508 -13.97 1.29 4.06
C THR A 508 -14.44 1.92 5.38
N GLN A 509 -14.04 3.17 5.64
CA GLN A 509 -14.44 3.95 6.82
C GLN A 509 -15.96 4.23 6.84
N MET A 510 -16.55 4.59 5.70
CA MET A 510 -18.00 4.73 5.55
C MET A 510 -18.71 3.38 5.68
N SER A 511 -18.14 2.30 5.15
CA SER A 511 -18.69 0.95 5.35
C SER A 511 -18.63 0.53 6.82
N ALA A 512 -17.69 1.06 7.61
CA ALA A 512 -17.67 0.82 9.05
C ALA A 512 -18.92 1.41 9.73
N LYS A 513 -19.51 2.49 9.18
CA LYS A 513 -20.82 2.97 9.64
C LYS A 513 -21.97 2.02 9.30
N MET A 514 -21.85 1.20 8.25
CA MET A 514 -22.80 0.09 8.03
C MET A 514 -22.67 -0.99 9.12
N LEU A 515 -21.53 -1.12 9.81
CA LEU A 515 -21.44 -1.98 11.00
C LEU A 515 -22.33 -1.48 12.13
N GLU A 516 -22.62 -0.17 12.17
CA GLU A 516 -23.50 0.40 13.16
C GLU A 516 -24.95 -0.07 12.97
N VAL A 517 -25.33 -0.32 11.71
CA VAL A 517 -26.66 -0.76 11.27
C VAL A 517 -26.81 -2.28 11.26
N ASP A 518 -25.95 -3.01 10.53
CA ASP A 518 -25.99 -4.47 10.40
C ASP A 518 -24.58 -5.09 10.25
N THR A 519 -23.96 -5.36 11.40
CA THR A 519 -22.64 -6.01 11.49
C THR A 519 -22.61 -7.38 10.82
N LYS A 520 -23.71 -8.16 10.88
CA LYS A 520 -23.77 -9.54 10.36
C LYS A 520 -23.72 -9.52 8.84
N GLN A 521 -24.54 -8.67 8.22
CA GLN A 521 -24.58 -8.56 6.77
C GLN A 521 -23.27 -8.00 6.21
N TRP A 522 -22.66 -7.04 6.89
CA TRP A 522 -21.34 -6.54 6.49
C TRP A 522 -20.30 -7.66 6.47
N LEU A 523 -20.21 -8.47 7.53
CA LEU A 523 -19.28 -9.59 7.62
C LEU A 523 -19.51 -10.64 6.51
N LEU A 524 -20.78 -10.97 6.23
CA LEU A 524 -21.14 -11.87 5.13
C LEU A 524 -20.61 -11.36 3.79
N ASN A 525 -20.78 -10.06 3.52
CA ASN A 525 -20.30 -9.45 2.28
C ASN A 525 -18.77 -9.54 2.18
N GLN A 526 -18.04 -9.31 3.28
CA GLN A 526 -16.58 -9.40 3.27
C GLN A 526 -16.08 -10.83 3.05
N VAL A 527 -16.70 -11.82 3.69
CA VAL A 527 -16.34 -13.24 3.49
C VAL A 527 -16.60 -13.65 2.04
N LYS A 528 -17.75 -13.28 1.46
CA LYS A 528 -18.07 -13.55 0.05
C LYS A 528 -17.05 -12.92 -0.92
N LEU A 529 -16.60 -11.69 -0.64
CA LEU A 529 -15.55 -11.05 -1.44
C LEU A 529 -14.22 -11.83 -1.38
N ILE A 530 -13.84 -12.32 -0.19
CA ILE A 530 -12.65 -13.16 -0.02
C ILE A 530 -12.81 -14.51 -0.75
N GLU A 531 -13.99 -15.13 -0.70
CA GLU A 531 -14.24 -16.39 -1.39
C GLU A 531 -14.14 -16.23 -2.92
N ALA A 532 -14.67 -15.13 -3.45
CA ALA A 532 -14.67 -14.79 -4.87
C ALA A 532 -13.29 -14.38 -5.40
N ASN A 533 -12.32 -14.10 -4.52
CA ASN A 533 -10.96 -13.74 -4.92
C ASN A 533 -10.29 -14.88 -5.69
N ASN A 534 -10.03 -14.66 -6.98
CA ASN A 534 -9.33 -15.58 -7.89
C ASN A 534 -7.80 -15.65 -7.66
N VAL A 535 -7.34 -15.43 -6.43
CA VAL A 535 -5.91 -15.37 -6.12
C VAL A 535 -5.38 -16.79 -5.85
N SER A 536 -4.55 -17.30 -6.76
CA SER A 536 -3.95 -18.62 -6.65
C SER A 536 -2.61 -18.58 -5.88
N ARG A 537 -2.35 -19.62 -5.06
CA ARG A 537 -1.08 -19.83 -4.31
C ARG A 537 0.16 -19.80 -5.20
N ILE A 538 -0.03 -20.05 -6.48
CA ILE A 538 0.95 -19.96 -7.54
C ILE A 538 0.29 -19.02 -8.55
N ARG A 539 0.77 -17.79 -8.74
CA ARG A 539 0.20 -16.82 -9.70
C ARG A 539 0.14 -17.47 -11.10
N LYS A 540 -0.96 -18.14 -11.43
CA LYS A 540 -1.25 -18.64 -12.79
C LYS A 540 -1.92 -17.57 -13.64
N ASN A 541 -2.46 -16.52 -13.01
CA ASN A 541 -3.40 -15.59 -13.63
C ASN A 541 -2.71 -14.31 -14.12
N TYR A 542 -1.84 -14.45 -15.12
CA TYR A 542 -1.43 -13.35 -16.01
C TYR A 542 -1.39 -13.76 -17.49
N VAL A 543 -2.06 -14.86 -17.88
CA VAL A 543 -2.33 -15.21 -19.29
C VAL A 543 -3.81 -14.96 -19.58
N LYS A 544 -4.19 -13.67 -19.60
CA LYS A 544 -5.27 -13.12 -20.42
C LYS A 544 -4.95 -11.64 -20.61
N ALA A 545 -4.17 -11.38 -21.66
CA ALA A 545 -4.26 -10.18 -22.49
C ALA A 545 -4.61 -10.69 -23.88
#